data_AF-A0A948Z3R5-F1
#
_entry.id   AF-A0A948Z3R5-F1
#
_cell.length_a   1.000
_cell.length_b   1.000
_cell.length_c   1.000
_cell.angle_alpha   90.00
_cell.angle_beta   90.00
_cell.angle_gamma   90.00
#
_symmetry.space_group_name_H-M   'P 1'
#
loop_
_entity.id
_entity.type
_entity.pdbx_description
1 polymer ?
#
loop_
_entity_poly.entity_id
_entity_poly.type
_entity_poly.pdbx_seq_one_letter_code
_entity_poly.pdbx_strand_id
1 'polypeptide(L)' 'FLLSSYLFYFEKTLPLIGWFLSKNLKAYQYLPSSVAKFPDPKSFAAMMRSAGFINVRWKSLTMGIANLHVGYKSG' A
#
# COMPACT_ATOMS: atom_id res chain seq x y z
N PHE A 1 -17.21 -4.87 -1.48
CA PHE A 1 -17.66 -4.40 -2.80
C PHE A 1 -16.72 -3.37 -3.42
N LEU A 2 -16.56 -2.15 -2.88
CA LEU A 2 -15.69 -1.11 -3.48
C LEU A 2 -14.20 -1.46 -3.61
N LEU A 3 -13.64 -2.24 -2.67
CA LEU A 3 -12.24 -2.67 -2.72
C LEU A 3 -11.93 -3.58 -3.92
N SER A 4 -12.90 -4.42 -4.31
CA SER A 4 -12.78 -5.32 -5.46
C SER A 4 -12.80 -4.55 -6.77
N SER A 5 -13.58 -3.45 -6.84
CA SER A 5 -13.64 -2.55 -7.99
C SER A 5 -12.34 -1.74 -8.15
N TYR A 6 -11.72 -1.32 -7.04
CA TYR A 6 -10.42 -0.63 -7.06
C TYR A 6 -9.27 -1.57 -7.47
N LEU A 7 -9.25 -2.82 -6.97
CA LEU A 7 -8.32 -3.84 -7.43
C LEU A 7 -8.51 -4.15 -8.92
N PHE A 8 -9.75 -4.22 -9.40
CA PHE A 8 -10.03 -4.39 -10.83
C PHE A 8 -9.55 -3.18 -11.67
N TYR A 9 -9.72 -1.95 -11.17
CA TYR A 9 -9.13 -0.77 -11.81
C TYR A 9 -7.59 -0.84 -11.85
N PHE A 10 -6.96 -1.35 -10.79
CA PHE A 10 -5.51 -1.50 -10.71
C PHE A 10 -5.00 -2.63 -11.63
N GLU A 11 -5.73 -3.73 -11.75
CA GLU A 11 -5.36 -4.88 -12.57
C GLU A 11 -5.65 -4.67 -14.07
N LYS A 12 -6.71 -3.95 -14.44
CA LYS A 12 -7.15 -3.81 -15.84
C LYS A 12 -6.83 -2.45 -16.46
N THR A 13 -6.96 -1.35 -15.71
CA THR A 13 -6.79 0.02 -16.25
C THR A 13 -5.37 0.55 -16.07
N LEU A 14 -4.68 0.22 -14.97
CA LEU A 14 -3.29 0.61 -14.74
C LEU A 14 -2.30 0.10 -15.81
N PRO A 15 -2.40 -1.15 -16.31
CA PRO A 15 -1.52 -1.63 -17.38
C PRO A 15 -1.75 -0.91 -18.71
N LEU A 16 -2.99 -0.53 -19.03
CA LEU A 16 -3.34 0.18 -20.26
C LEU A 16 -2.81 1.62 -20.27
N ILE A 17 -2.89 2.31 -19.12
CA ILE A 17 -2.30 3.65 -18.94
C ILE A 17 -0.76 3.55 -18.95
N GLY A 18 -0.19 2.53 -18.31
CA GLY A 18 1.25 2.26 -18.34
C GLY A 18 1.78 1.94 -19.75
N TRP A 19 0.98 1.29 -20.60
CA TRP A 19 1.28 1.05 -22.01
C TRP A 19 1.23 2.34 -22.84
N PHE A 20 0.22 3.19 -22.63
CA PHE A 20 0.04 4.45 -23.38
C PHE A 20 1.08 5.54 -23.03
N LEU A 21 1.65 5.53 -21.81
CA LEU A 21 2.66 6.48 -21.33
C LEU A 21 4.10 5.92 -21.35
N SER A 22 4.32 4.74 -21.92
CA SER A 22 5.56 3.97 -21.82
C SER A 22 6.77 4.65 -22.48
N LYS A 23 7.50 5.44 -21.68
CA LYS A 23 8.97 5.54 -21.76
C LYS A 23 9.68 4.98 -20.50
N ASN A 24 8.95 4.49 -19.49
CA ASN A 24 9.55 3.99 -18.23
C ASN A 24 8.81 2.76 -17.65
N LEU A 25 8.86 1.64 -18.38
CA LEU A 25 8.19 0.37 -18.06
C LEU A 25 8.48 -0.20 -16.65
N LYS A 26 9.69 0.03 -16.12
CA LYS A 26 10.16 -0.58 -14.86
C LYS A 26 9.42 -0.09 -13.62
N ALA A 27 9.11 1.20 -13.53
CA ALA A 27 8.42 1.77 -12.38
C ALA A 27 6.97 1.27 -12.26
N TYR A 28 6.33 1.03 -13.42
CA TYR A 28 4.93 0.59 -13.50
C TYR A 28 4.75 -0.92 -13.30
N GLN A 29 5.80 -1.74 -13.40
CA GLN A 29 5.78 -3.14 -12.96
C GLN A 29 6.05 -3.28 -11.45
N TYR A 30 6.89 -2.40 -10.90
CA TYR A 30 7.23 -2.42 -9.48
C TYR A 30 6.06 -2.01 -8.59
N LEU A 31 5.25 -1.03 -9.02
CA LEU A 31 4.17 -0.51 -8.20
C LEU A 31 3.07 -1.54 -7.88
N PRO A 32 2.47 -2.28 -8.84
CA PRO A 32 1.47 -3.31 -8.52
C PRO A 32 2.04 -4.47 -7.72
N SER A 33 3.26 -4.90 -8.07
CA SER A 33 3.90 -6.04 -7.40
C SER A 33 4.35 -5.72 -5.96
N SER A 34 4.73 -4.47 -5.68
CA SER A 34 5.07 -4.01 -4.32
C SER A 34 3.82 -3.80 -3.46
N VAL A 35 2.75 -3.22 -4.01
CA VAL A 35 1.47 -3.05 -3.30
C VAL A 35 0.88 -4.42 -2.92
N ALA A 36 0.91 -5.40 -3.82
CA ALA A 36 0.39 -6.75 -3.53
C ALA A 36 1.17 -7.49 -2.43
N LYS A 37 2.46 -7.18 -2.25
CA LYS A 37 3.32 -7.78 -1.22
C LYS A 37 3.31 -7.00 0.09
N PHE A 38 2.67 -5.83 0.12
CA PHE A 38 2.67 -5.00 1.32
C PHE A 38 1.80 -5.66 2.40
N PRO A 39 2.31 -5.78 3.64
CA PRO A 39 1.58 -6.44 4.71
C PRO A 39 0.32 -5.66 5.09
N ASP A 40 -0.68 -6.37 5.61
CA ASP A 40 -1.89 -5.73 6.09
C ASP A 40 -1.58 -4.77 7.26
N PRO A 41 -2.47 -3.80 7.56
CA PRO A 41 -2.18 -2.76 8.55
C PRO A 41 -1.88 -3.32 9.94
N LYS A 42 -2.50 -4.43 10.35
CA LYS A 42 -2.26 -5.04 11.66
C LYS A 42 -0.87 -5.67 11.70
N SER A 43 -0.48 -6.39 10.65
CA SER A 43 0.85 -6.97 10.51
C SER A 43 1.94 -5.91 10.43
N PHE A 44 1.72 -4.83 9.67
CA PHE A 44 2.66 -3.71 9.61
C PHE A 44 2.81 -3.01 10.97
N ALA A 45 1.72 -2.80 11.70
CA ALA A 45 1.77 -2.26 13.05
C ALA A 45 2.52 -3.19 14.03
N ALA A 46 2.42 -4.51 13.87
CA ALA A 46 3.20 -5.47 14.66
C ALA A 46 4.70 -5.33 14.37
N MET A 47 5.09 -5.21 13.10
CA MET A 47 6.49 -4.97 12.72
C MET A 47 7.03 -3.66 13.31
N MET A 48 6.24 -2.58 13.32
CA MET A 48 6.64 -1.33 13.98
C MET A 48 6.89 -1.53 15.49
N ARG A 49 6.03 -2.29 16.18
CA ARG A 49 6.23 -2.59 17.60
C ARG A 49 7.50 -3.43 17.82
N SER A 50 7.73 -4.44 17.00
CA SER A 50 8.96 -5.24 17.04
C SER A 50 10.23 -4.42 16.76
N ALA A 51 10.13 -3.35 15.98
CA ALA A 51 11.21 -2.40 15.73
C ALA A 51 11.42 -1.37 16.87
N GLY A 52 10.67 -1.47 17.98
CA GLY A 52 10.83 -0.61 19.16
C GLY A 52 9.98 0.67 19.13
N PHE A 53 9.02 0.80 18.21
CA PHE A 53 8.05 1.90 18.26
C PHE A 53 6.95 1.60 19.29
N ILE A 54 6.65 2.58 20.13
CA ILE A 54 5.57 2.57 21.12
C ILE A 54 4.37 3.38 20.64
N ASN A 55 3.21 3.16 21.26
CA ASN A 55 1.96 3.85 20.91
C ASN A 55 1.58 3.74 19.42
N VAL A 56 1.92 2.60 18.79
CA VAL A 56 1.62 2.35 17.37
C VAL A 56 0.11 2.28 17.13
N ARG A 57 -0.39 3.23 16.35
CA ARG A 57 -1.78 3.34 15.89
C ARG A 57 -1.81 3.45 14.37
N TRP A 58 -2.92 3.03 13.77
CA TRP A 58 -3.13 3.24 12.35
C TRP A 58 -4.56 3.70 12.05
N LYS A 59 -4.72 4.40 10.93
CA LYS A 59 -6.00 4.86 10.43
C LYS A 59 -6.11 4.54 8.94
N SER A 60 -7.19 3.87 8.56
CA SER A 60 -7.51 3.65 7.16
C SER A 60 -7.97 4.94 6.50
N LEU A 61 -7.38 5.23 5.34
CA LEU A 61 -7.68 6.36 4.48
C LEU A 61 -8.33 5.84 3.19
N THR A 62 -9.17 6.68 2.58
CA THR A 62 -9.84 6.39 1.31
C THR A 62 -10.48 5.00 1.30
N MET A 63 -11.26 4.69 2.34
CA MET A 63 -11.99 3.42 2.49
C MET A 63 -11.11 2.15 2.49
N GLY A 64 -9.84 2.28 2.92
CA GLY A 64 -8.92 1.14 3.08
C GLY A 64 -7.89 0.98 1.96
N ILE A 65 -7.88 1.89 0.97
CA ILE A 65 -6.87 1.92 -0.09
C ILE A 65 -5.48 2.25 0.49
N ALA A 66 -5.43 3.14 1.48
CA ALA A 66 -4.20 3.50 2.16
C ALA A 66 -4.38 3.42 3.68
N ASN A 67 -3.29 3.19 4.41
CA ASN A 67 -3.30 3.18 5.87
C ASN A 67 -2.18 4.08 6.39
N LEU A 68 -2.55 5.05 7.22
CA LEU A 68 -1.60 5.92 7.90
C LEU A 68 -1.19 5.25 9.21
N HIS A 69 0.10 4.96 9.38
CA HIS A 69 0.67 4.41 10.60
C HIS A 69 1.44 5.49 11.37
N VAL A 70 1.20 5.58 12.67
CA VAL A 70 1.87 6.54 13.57
C VAL A 70 2.39 5.78 14.78
N GLY A 71 3.66 5.97 15.14
CA GLY A 71 4.28 5.43 16.33
C GLY A 71 5.40 6.34 16.81
N TYR A 72 5.72 6.26 18.10
CA TYR A 72 6.78 7.05 18.72
C TYR A 72 7.96 6.15 19.03
N LYS A 73 9.18 6.60 18.74
CA LYS A 73 10.38 5.90 19.20
C LYS A 73 10.79 6.52 20.53
N SER A 74 10.74 5.75 21.61
CA SER A 74 11.38 6.14 22.87
C SER A 74 12.89 6.18 22.61
N GLY A 75 13.42 7.41 22.54
CA GLY A 75 14.86 7.67 22.49
C GLY A 75 15.53 7.41 23.83
#